data_AF-A0A347WM60-F1
#
_entry.id   AF-A0A347WM60-F1
#
_cell.length_a   1.000
_cell.length_b   1.000
_cell.length_c   1.000
_cell.angle_alpha   90.00
_cell.angle_beta   90.00
_cell.angle_gamma   90.00
#
_symmetry.space_group_name_H-M   'P 1'
#
loop_
_entity.id
_entity.type
_entity.pdbx_description
1 polymer ?
#
loop_
_entity_poly.entity_id
_entity_poly.type
_entity_poly.pdbx_seq_one_letter_code
_entity_poly.pdbx_strand_id
1 'polypeptide(L)'
;MQEQIVDIRPAASYRAGHLPHAIHITATNFPKYANQVLNLDQPITWIYDGESKADLKELWREGDRQTSIDDLNADDFIQTPTIPATDFLDLKGDYTLLDVRQAAEITRPAPEKNLYKAPLDEISQHVGQLDSNKAVYILCGSGNRATTAASYLNHLGFEAIVIEGGAKALTEISTN
;
A
#
# COMPACT_ATOMS: atom_id res chain seq x y z
N MET A 1 22.27 -9.74 -4.93
CA MET A 1 21.34 -8.65 -4.59
C MET A 1 19.95 -9.14 -4.92
N GLN A 2 19.03 -9.10 -3.97
CA GLN A 2 17.63 -9.48 -4.23
C GLN A 2 17.01 -8.34 -5.05
N GLU A 3 16.46 -8.68 -6.21
CA GLU A 3 15.84 -7.71 -7.09
C GLU A 3 14.55 -7.17 -6.47
N GLN A 4 14.26 -5.87 -6.68
CA GLN A 4 13.01 -5.26 -6.25
C GLN A 4 11.91 -5.55 -7.28
N ILE A 5 10.83 -6.18 -6.82
CA ILE A 5 9.63 -6.43 -7.63
C ILE A 5 8.64 -5.29 -7.38
N VAL A 6 8.20 -4.61 -8.43
CA VAL A 6 7.26 -3.50 -8.35
C VAL A 6 6.03 -3.80 -9.19
N ASP A 7 4.86 -3.81 -8.57
CA ASP A 7 3.58 -4.05 -9.22
C ASP A 7 2.84 -2.73 -9.44
N ILE A 8 2.56 -2.40 -10.71
CA ILE A 8 1.94 -1.15 -11.13
C ILE A 8 0.46 -1.28 -11.44
N ARG A 9 -0.12 -2.47 -11.28
CA ARG A 9 -1.53 -2.76 -11.56
C ARG A 9 -2.46 -1.97 -10.64
N PRO A 10 -3.77 -1.87 -10.96
CA PRO A 10 -4.75 -1.27 -10.06
C PRO A 10 -4.70 -1.87 -8.65
N ALA A 11 -4.88 -1.02 -7.63
CA ALA A 11 -4.76 -1.44 -6.24
C ALA A 11 -5.69 -2.62 -5.86
N ALA A 12 -6.87 -2.70 -6.47
CA ALA A 12 -7.79 -3.82 -6.27
C ALA A 12 -7.20 -5.14 -6.81
N SER A 13 -6.63 -5.13 -8.02
CA SER A 13 -5.98 -6.29 -8.64
C SER A 13 -4.79 -6.76 -7.82
N TYR A 14 -3.97 -5.83 -7.33
CA TYR A 14 -2.85 -6.13 -6.43
C TYR A 14 -3.32 -6.82 -5.15
N ARG A 15 -4.30 -6.23 -4.44
CA ARG A 15 -4.80 -6.80 -3.17
C ARG A 15 -5.40 -8.19 -3.36
N ALA A 16 -6.06 -8.44 -4.50
CA ALA A 16 -6.68 -9.73 -4.81
C ALA A 16 -5.67 -10.85 -5.11
N GLY A 17 -4.44 -10.52 -5.50
CA GLY A 17 -3.37 -11.47 -5.75
C GLY A 17 -2.12 -10.81 -6.34
N HIS A 18 -0.98 -10.95 -5.68
CA HIS A 18 0.31 -10.42 -6.11
C HIS A 18 1.46 -11.33 -5.65
N LEU A 19 2.66 -11.15 -6.23
CA LEU A 19 3.86 -11.86 -5.79
C LEU A 19 4.28 -11.46 -4.37
N PRO A 20 4.74 -12.40 -3.53
CA PRO A 20 5.29 -12.10 -2.22
C PRO A 20 6.40 -11.05 -2.29
N HIS A 21 6.40 -10.13 -1.33
CA HIS A 21 7.37 -9.03 -1.20
C HIS A 21 7.38 -8.00 -2.35
N ALA A 22 6.45 -8.09 -3.32
CA ALA A 22 6.26 -7.03 -4.30
C ALA A 22 5.86 -5.73 -3.61
N ILE A 23 6.29 -4.59 -4.15
CA ILE A 23 5.87 -3.27 -3.71
C ILE A 23 4.88 -2.72 -4.74
N HIS A 24 3.71 -2.27 -4.27
CA HIS A 24 2.65 -1.73 -5.10
C HIS A 24 2.78 -0.22 -5.25
N ILE A 25 2.87 0.27 -6.49
CA ILE A 25 2.73 1.69 -6.78
C ILE A 25 2.20 1.90 -8.20
N THR A 26 1.04 2.52 -8.33
CA THR A 26 0.49 2.81 -9.67
C THR A 26 1.31 3.91 -10.35
N ALA A 27 1.29 3.93 -11.68
CA ALA A 27 1.99 4.96 -12.46
C ALA A 27 1.56 6.38 -12.09
N THR A 28 0.26 6.61 -11.82
CA THR A 28 -0.25 7.91 -11.35
C THR A 28 0.39 8.35 -10.03
N ASN A 29 0.67 7.41 -9.12
CA ASN A 29 1.24 7.68 -7.80
C ASN A 29 2.78 7.69 -7.82
N PHE A 30 3.40 7.09 -8.84
CA PHE A 30 4.84 6.94 -8.92
C PHE A 30 5.62 8.25 -8.78
N PRO A 31 5.33 9.34 -9.53
CA PRO A 31 6.10 10.57 -9.44
C PRO A 31 6.11 11.20 -8.04
N LYS A 32 5.07 10.95 -7.25
CA LYS A 32 4.91 11.54 -5.93
C LYS A 32 5.53 10.69 -4.82
N TYR A 33 5.43 9.36 -4.90
CA TYR A 33 5.73 8.50 -3.75
C TYR A 33 6.88 7.51 -3.99
N ALA A 34 7.37 7.32 -5.22
CA ALA A 34 8.38 6.30 -5.53
C ALA A 34 9.63 6.38 -4.63
N ASN A 35 10.16 7.58 -4.39
CA ASN A 35 11.36 7.79 -3.57
C ASN A 35 11.19 7.38 -2.10
N GLN A 36 9.96 7.18 -1.64
CA GLN A 36 9.66 6.80 -0.26
C GLN A 36 9.47 5.31 -0.08
N VAL A 37 9.08 4.61 -1.15
CA VAL A 37 8.74 3.18 -1.06
C VAL A 37 9.65 2.29 -1.92
N LEU A 38 10.41 2.86 -2.86
CA LEU A 38 11.30 2.13 -3.76
C LEU A 38 12.76 2.52 -3.55
N ASN A 39 13.66 1.62 -3.97
CA ASN A 39 15.08 1.93 -4.09
C ASN A 39 15.39 2.06 -5.59
N LEU A 40 15.35 3.29 -6.10
CA LEU A 40 15.53 3.56 -7.52
C LEU A 40 16.98 3.36 -8.00
N ASP A 41 17.95 3.15 -7.12
CA ASP A 41 19.33 2.83 -7.50
C ASP A 41 19.50 1.33 -7.85
N GLN A 42 18.48 0.51 -7.62
CA GLN A 42 18.48 -0.91 -7.94
C GLN A 42 17.67 -1.22 -9.21
N PRO A 43 18.04 -2.28 -9.97
CA PRO A 43 17.19 -2.81 -11.01
C PRO A 43 15.83 -3.23 -10.46
N ILE A 44 14.76 -2.92 -11.21
CA ILE A 44 13.39 -3.25 -10.87
C ILE A 44 12.85 -4.28 -11.87
N THR A 45 12.16 -5.32 -11.36
CA THR A 45 11.21 -6.10 -12.17
C THR A 45 9.81 -5.49 -12.02
N TRP A 46 9.29 -4.98 -13.12
CA TRP A 46 7.96 -4.40 -13.22
C TRP A 46 6.90 -5.46 -13.53
N ILE A 47 5.89 -5.57 -12.67
CA ILE A 47 4.70 -6.41 -12.86
C ILE A 47 3.57 -5.54 -13.38
N TYR A 48 3.00 -5.94 -14.51
CA TYR A 48 1.89 -5.22 -15.16
C TYR A 48 0.81 -6.20 -15.62
N ASP A 49 -0.36 -5.66 -15.98
CA ASP A 49 -1.45 -6.35 -16.68
C ASP A 49 -1.78 -5.62 -17.99
N GLY A 50 -2.79 -6.10 -18.72
CA GLY A 50 -3.23 -5.46 -19.96
C GLY A 50 -3.60 -3.97 -19.81
N GLU A 51 -4.14 -3.56 -18.66
CA GLU A 51 -4.56 -2.19 -18.38
C GLU A 51 -3.36 -1.28 -18.09
N SER A 52 -2.43 -1.74 -17.26
CA SER A 52 -1.26 -0.98 -16.81
C SER A 52 -0.04 -1.06 -17.74
N LYS A 53 -0.07 -1.91 -18.76
CA LYS A 53 1.04 -2.08 -19.73
C LYS A 53 1.45 -0.77 -20.42
N ALA A 54 0.47 0.08 -20.74
CA ALA A 54 0.74 1.35 -21.41
C ALA A 54 1.55 2.30 -20.53
N ASP A 55 1.26 2.30 -19.23
CA ASP A 55 1.89 3.17 -18.24
C ASP A 55 3.37 2.83 -18.01
N LEU A 56 3.75 1.56 -18.20
CA LEU A 56 5.13 1.10 -18.01
C LEU A 56 6.13 1.88 -18.88
N LYS A 57 5.71 2.40 -20.03
CA LYS A 57 6.56 3.19 -20.94
C LYS A 57 7.17 4.40 -20.26
N GLU A 58 6.46 5.02 -19.32
CA GLU A 58 6.91 6.22 -18.62
C GLU A 58 7.76 5.90 -17.38
N LEU A 59 7.65 4.67 -16.87
CA LEU A 59 8.34 4.21 -15.66
C LEU A 59 9.63 3.45 -15.97
N TRP A 60 9.71 2.85 -17.15
CA TRP A 60 10.79 1.97 -17.57
C TRP A 60 12.14 2.66 -17.62
N ARG A 61 13.18 1.96 -17.15
CA ARG A 61 14.58 2.40 -17.21
C ARG A 61 15.43 1.30 -17.83
N GLU A 62 16.53 1.71 -18.46
CA GLU A 62 17.49 0.75 -18.99
C GLU A 62 18.04 -0.15 -17.88
N GLY A 63 18.00 -1.47 -18.10
CA GLY A 63 18.43 -2.47 -17.13
C GLY A 63 17.31 -3.02 -16.22
N ASP A 64 16.12 -2.40 -16.21
CA ASP A 64 14.94 -2.99 -15.57
C ASP A 64 14.46 -4.25 -16.34
N ARG A 65 13.57 -5.03 -15.70
CA ARG A 65 12.85 -6.16 -16.29
C ARG A 65 11.36 -5.90 -16.24
N GLN A 66 10.60 -6.57 -17.11
CA GLN A 66 9.15 -6.48 -17.12
C GLN A 66 8.53 -7.87 -17.25
N THR A 67 7.40 -8.10 -16.60
CA THR A 67 6.69 -9.37 -16.62
C THR A 67 5.19 -9.12 -16.54
N SER A 68 4.42 -9.74 -17.43
CA SER A 68 2.96 -9.71 -17.32
C SER A 68 2.55 -10.57 -16.14
N ILE A 69 1.57 -10.13 -15.34
CA ILE A 69 0.98 -10.96 -14.28
C ILE A 69 0.39 -12.25 -14.87
N ASP A 70 -0.13 -12.20 -16.10
CA ASP A 70 -0.75 -13.35 -16.79
C ASP A 70 0.27 -14.45 -17.15
N ASP A 71 1.56 -14.12 -17.16
CA ASP A 71 2.64 -15.08 -17.45
C ASP A 71 3.17 -15.77 -16.17
N LEU A 72 2.66 -15.37 -15.00
CA LEU A 72 3.08 -15.90 -13.70
C LEU A 72 2.14 -17.00 -13.18
N ASN A 73 2.67 -17.87 -12.33
CA ASN A 73 1.87 -18.92 -11.70
C ASN A 73 1.02 -18.33 -10.56
N ALA A 74 -0.30 -18.50 -10.64
CA ALA A 74 -1.22 -18.00 -9.63
C ALA A 74 -1.04 -18.66 -8.25
N ASP A 75 -0.48 -19.86 -8.19
CA ASP A 75 -0.18 -20.55 -6.92
C ASP A 75 0.88 -19.82 -6.08
N ASP A 76 1.69 -18.95 -6.71
CA ASP A 76 2.70 -18.15 -6.04
C ASP A 76 2.11 -16.86 -5.44
N PHE A 77 0.83 -16.55 -5.71
CA PHE A 77 0.24 -15.26 -5.31
C PHE A 77 -0.25 -15.27 -3.86
N ILE A 78 -0.03 -14.14 -3.20
CA ILE A 78 -0.61 -13.82 -1.89
C ILE A 78 -1.60 -12.66 -2.02
N GLN A 79 -2.49 -12.55 -1.05
CA GLN A 79 -3.45 -11.45 -0.96
C GLN A 79 -2.99 -10.43 0.08
N THR A 80 -3.34 -9.16 -0.14
CA THR A 80 -3.16 -8.14 0.90
C THR A 80 -4.30 -8.27 1.91
N PRO A 81 -4.02 -8.43 3.21
CA PRO A 81 -5.06 -8.42 4.23
C PRO A 81 -5.85 -7.10 4.20
N THR A 82 -7.18 -7.22 4.26
CA THR A 82 -8.10 -6.08 4.37
C THR A 82 -9.03 -6.27 5.57
N ILE A 83 -9.58 -5.17 6.05
CA ILE A 83 -10.62 -5.18 7.08
C ILE A 83 -11.75 -4.21 6.68
N PRO A 84 -13.02 -4.62 6.79
CA PRO A 84 -14.16 -3.71 6.66
C PRO A 84 -14.07 -2.57 7.67
N ALA A 85 -14.50 -1.38 7.27
CA ALA A 85 -14.49 -0.20 8.15
C ALA A 85 -15.31 -0.41 9.44
N THR A 86 -16.40 -1.18 9.38
CA THR A 86 -17.23 -1.56 10.55
C THR A 86 -16.41 -2.38 11.54
N ASP A 87 -15.75 -3.42 11.05
CA ASP A 87 -15.02 -4.38 11.89
C ASP A 87 -13.79 -3.72 12.51
N PHE A 88 -13.16 -2.79 11.79
CA PHE A 88 -12.09 -1.97 12.32
C PHE A 88 -12.54 -1.09 13.50
N LEU A 89 -13.72 -0.48 13.45
CA LEU A 89 -14.24 0.34 14.55
C LEU A 89 -14.53 -0.48 15.80
N ASP A 90 -14.90 -1.75 15.63
CA ASP A 90 -15.16 -2.67 16.74
C ASP A 90 -13.89 -3.29 17.33
N LEU A 91 -12.75 -3.18 16.64
CA LEU A 91 -11.49 -3.79 17.02
C LEU A 91 -11.05 -3.41 18.46
N LYS A 92 -10.76 -4.45 19.24
CA LYS A 92 -10.20 -4.33 20.60
C LYS A 92 -8.76 -4.83 20.61
N GLY A 93 -8.01 -4.43 21.63
CA GLY A 93 -6.61 -4.81 21.78
C GLY A 93 -5.64 -3.75 21.30
N ASP A 94 -4.40 -4.19 21.10
CA ASP A 94 -3.24 -3.39 20.79
C ASP A 94 -2.89 -3.53 19.30
N TYR A 95 -2.78 -2.40 18.62
CA TYR A 95 -2.54 -2.30 17.18
C TYR A 95 -2.07 -0.88 16.89
N THR A 96 -1.59 -0.64 15.66
CA THR A 96 -1.34 0.72 15.18
C THR A 96 -2.37 1.09 14.11
N LEU A 97 -3.03 2.24 14.26
CA LEU A 97 -3.79 2.87 13.17
C LEU A 97 -2.88 3.86 12.46
N LEU A 98 -2.44 3.54 11.25
CA LEU A 98 -1.56 4.38 10.44
C LEU A 98 -2.37 5.22 9.44
N ASP A 99 -2.46 6.52 9.64
CA ASP A 99 -3.09 7.43 8.67
C ASP A 99 -2.03 8.00 7.70
N VAL A 100 -2.13 7.59 6.43
CA VAL A 100 -1.18 7.98 5.36
C VAL A 100 -1.67 9.12 4.49
N ARG A 101 -2.73 9.82 4.91
CA ARG A 101 -3.22 11.03 4.22
C ARG A 101 -2.32 12.23 4.51
N GLN A 102 -2.31 13.18 3.58
CA GLN A 102 -1.73 14.50 3.82
C GLN A 102 -2.59 15.25 4.84
N ALA A 103 -1.96 16.01 5.74
CA ALA A 103 -2.68 16.82 6.72
C ALA A 103 -3.70 17.77 6.07
N ALA A 104 -3.36 18.35 4.91
CA ALA A 104 -4.21 19.26 4.14
C ALA A 104 -5.46 18.58 3.52
N GLU A 105 -5.45 17.25 3.37
CA GLU A 105 -6.58 16.48 2.81
C GLU A 105 -7.53 15.95 3.89
N ILE A 106 -7.20 16.12 5.18
CA ILE A 106 -8.00 15.62 6.30
C ILE A 106 -9.22 16.52 6.48
N THR A 107 -10.29 16.22 5.74
CA THR A 107 -11.62 16.80 5.94
C THR A 107 -12.45 16.00 6.94
N ARG A 108 -12.05 14.76 7.20
CA ARG A 108 -12.73 13.81 8.10
C ARG A 108 -11.71 13.22 9.07
N PRO A 109 -11.91 13.36 10.39
CA PRO A 109 -10.95 12.88 11.38
C PRO A 109 -10.86 11.34 11.34
N ALA A 110 -9.66 10.82 11.58
CA ALA A 110 -9.47 9.41 11.87
C ALA A 110 -9.83 9.14 13.34
N PRO A 111 -10.17 7.89 13.72
CA PRO A 111 -10.24 7.50 15.12
C PRO A 111 -8.95 7.84 15.86
N GLU A 112 -9.04 8.42 17.05
CA GLU A 112 -7.86 8.88 17.80
C GLU A 112 -7.10 7.73 18.47
N LYS A 113 -7.80 6.63 18.77
CA LYS A 113 -7.24 5.47 19.44
C LYS A 113 -6.15 4.84 18.57
N ASN A 114 -4.95 4.71 19.15
CA ASN A 114 -3.78 4.10 18.51
C ASN A 114 -3.35 4.78 17.20
N LEU A 115 -3.73 6.05 16.99
CA LEU A 115 -3.47 6.78 15.76
C LEU A 115 -2.01 7.23 15.68
N TYR A 116 -1.36 6.85 14.59
CA TYR A 116 -0.08 7.35 14.15
C TYR A 116 -0.24 7.98 12.77
N LYS A 117 0.15 9.25 12.63
CA LYS A 117 0.05 9.99 11.37
C LYS A 117 1.40 9.99 10.68
N ALA A 118 1.48 9.39 9.50
CA ALA A 118 2.66 9.42 8.65
C ALA A 118 2.20 9.47 7.20
N PRO A 119 2.14 10.67 6.60
CA PRO A 119 1.81 10.84 5.19
C PRO A 119 2.63 9.90 4.30
N LEU A 120 2.04 9.39 3.22
CA LEU A 120 2.71 8.42 2.36
C LEU A 120 4.04 8.93 1.77
N ASP A 121 4.16 10.24 1.53
CA ASP A 121 5.37 10.90 1.04
C ASP A 121 6.46 11.09 2.11
N GLU A 122 6.20 10.68 3.35
CA GLU A 122 7.17 10.71 4.46
C GLU A 122 7.35 9.32 5.09
N ILE A 123 6.64 8.28 4.61
CA ILE A 123 6.51 6.97 5.28
C ILE A 123 7.86 6.31 5.62
N SER A 124 8.87 6.46 4.77
CA SER A 124 10.21 5.90 4.99
C SER A 124 10.91 6.46 6.24
N GLN A 125 10.59 7.70 6.62
CA GLN A 125 11.15 8.38 7.79
C GLN A 125 10.45 7.94 9.09
N HIS A 126 9.25 7.39 8.95
CA HIS A 126 8.37 7.04 10.06
C HIS A 126 8.38 5.54 10.39
N VAL A 127 8.76 4.68 9.44
CA VAL A 127 8.69 3.22 9.63
C VAL A 127 9.47 2.72 10.85
N GLY A 128 10.60 3.35 11.17
CA GLY A 128 11.40 3.01 12.36
C GLY A 128 10.73 3.33 13.71
N GLN A 129 9.62 4.07 13.70
CA GLN A 129 8.83 4.38 14.90
C GLN A 129 7.65 3.43 15.09
N LEU A 130 7.35 2.58 14.11
CA LEU A 130 6.27 1.59 14.20
C LEU A 130 6.75 0.37 14.97
N ASP A 131 5.90 -0.15 15.86
CA ASP A 131 6.16 -1.42 16.55
C ASP A 131 5.87 -2.59 15.61
N SER A 132 6.92 -3.30 15.18
CA SER A 132 6.81 -4.44 14.26
C SER A 132 6.12 -5.67 14.86
N ASN A 133 5.86 -5.70 16.17
CA ASN A 133 5.12 -6.80 16.82
C ASN A 133 3.60 -6.59 16.79
N LYS A 134 3.12 -5.46 16.25
CA LYS A 134 1.70 -5.11 16.17
C LYS A 134 1.24 -5.08 14.73
N ALA A 135 0.00 -5.51 14.50
CA ALA A 135 -0.67 -5.29 13.23
C ALA A 135 -0.83 -3.77 12.98
N VAL A 136 -0.55 -3.36 11.74
CA VAL A 136 -0.65 -1.97 11.29
C VAL A 136 -1.86 -1.82 10.36
N TYR A 137 -2.92 -1.22 10.88
CA TYR A 137 -4.13 -0.91 10.12
C TYR A 137 -3.98 0.42 9.41
N ILE A 138 -4.03 0.41 8.08
CA ILE A 138 -3.69 1.57 7.28
C ILE A 138 -4.94 2.26 6.77
N LEU A 139 -5.05 3.54 7.11
CA LEU A 139 -6.09 4.44 6.68
C LEU A 139 -5.58 5.37 5.60
N CYS A 140 -6.34 5.50 4.51
CA CYS A 140 -6.22 6.64 3.61
C CYS A 140 -7.60 7.18 3.22
N GLY A 141 -7.69 8.03 2.19
CA GLY A 141 -8.98 8.58 1.75
C GLY A 141 -9.97 7.52 1.26
N SER A 142 -9.52 6.59 0.41
CA SER A 142 -10.37 5.63 -0.32
C SER A 142 -9.83 4.19 -0.44
N GLY A 143 -8.62 3.91 0.07
CA GLY A 143 -7.94 2.60 0.03
C GLY A 143 -6.71 2.51 -0.89
N ASN A 144 -6.58 3.37 -1.90
CA ASN A 144 -5.49 3.24 -2.89
C ASN A 144 -4.09 3.50 -2.29
N ARG A 145 -3.89 4.65 -1.63
CA ARG A 145 -2.61 4.96 -0.95
C ARG A 145 -2.28 3.98 0.18
N ALA A 146 -3.32 3.48 0.85
CA ALA A 146 -3.16 2.47 1.88
C ALA A 146 -2.62 1.15 1.31
N THR A 147 -2.93 0.81 0.05
CA THR A 147 -2.37 -0.39 -0.60
C THR A 147 -0.87 -0.23 -0.86
N THR A 148 -0.43 0.92 -1.38
CA THR A 148 1.00 1.23 -1.53
C THR A 148 1.72 1.19 -0.19
N ALA A 149 1.19 1.86 0.83
CA ALA A 149 1.76 1.82 2.19
C ALA A 149 1.83 0.38 2.75
N ALA A 150 0.77 -0.41 2.57
CA ALA A 150 0.72 -1.79 3.04
C ALA A 150 1.78 -2.65 2.36
N SER A 151 1.92 -2.54 1.04
CA SER A 151 2.94 -3.30 0.30
C SER A 151 4.37 -2.96 0.75
N TYR A 152 4.65 -1.67 1.00
CA TYR A 152 5.95 -1.22 1.51
C TYR A 152 6.22 -1.75 2.92
N LEU A 153 5.25 -1.67 3.82
CA LEU A 153 5.38 -2.18 5.18
C LEU A 153 5.50 -3.72 5.20
N ASN A 154 4.73 -4.44 4.38
CA ASN A 154 4.85 -5.89 4.22
C ASN A 154 6.22 -6.29 3.66
N HIS A 155 6.77 -5.52 2.71
CA HIS A 155 8.12 -5.73 2.19
C HIS A 155 9.18 -5.60 3.31
N LEU A 156 8.93 -4.76 4.31
CA LEU A 156 9.78 -4.58 5.50
C LEU A 156 9.46 -5.57 6.64
N GLY A 157 8.52 -6.49 6.44
CA GLY A 157 8.17 -7.55 7.41
C GLY A 157 7.11 -7.16 8.45
N PHE A 158 6.43 -6.04 8.29
CA PHE A 158 5.26 -5.70 9.11
C PHE A 158 4.02 -6.47 8.67
N GLU A 159 3.09 -6.69 9.60
CA GLU A 159 1.73 -7.13 9.27
C GLU A 159 0.85 -5.92 8.95
N ALA A 160 0.78 -5.54 7.68
CA ALA A 160 -0.04 -4.40 7.24
C ALA A 160 -1.42 -4.83 6.70
N ILE A 161 -2.46 -4.18 7.22
CA ILE A 161 -3.87 -4.47 6.90
C ILE A 161 -4.53 -3.20 6.37
N VAL A 162 -5.15 -3.28 5.19
CA VAL A 162 -5.81 -2.11 4.56
C VAL A 162 -7.24 -1.96 5.08
N ILE A 163 -7.60 -0.77 5.57
CA ILE A 163 -8.99 -0.45 5.92
C ILE A 163 -9.79 -0.16 4.64
N GLU A 164 -10.80 -0.97 4.38
CA GLU A 164 -11.63 -0.87 3.19
C GLU A 164 -12.44 0.43 3.16
N GLY A 165 -12.52 1.06 1.98
CA GLY A 165 -13.21 2.33 1.80
C GLY A 165 -12.57 3.54 2.49
N GLY A 166 -11.52 3.33 3.31
CA GLY A 166 -10.75 4.36 3.98
C GLY A 166 -11.59 5.27 4.90
N ALA A 167 -11.14 6.51 5.04
CA ALA A 167 -11.79 7.51 5.89
C ALA A 167 -13.21 7.85 5.41
N LYS A 168 -13.51 7.64 4.12
CA LYS A 168 -14.86 7.82 3.58
C LYS A 168 -15.84 6.88 4.28
N ALA A 169 -15.54 5.58 4.30
CA ALA A 169 -16.40 4.56 4.89
C ALA A 169 -16.54 4.71 6.42
N LEU A 170 -15.45 5.00 7.13
CA LEU A 170 -15.50 5.22 8.60
C LEU A 170 -16.47 6.35 8.99
N THR A 171 -16.51 7.41 8.20
CA THR A 171 -17.37 8.57 8.49
C THR A 171 -18.84 8.25 8.22
N GLU A 172 -19.14 7.52 7.14
CA GLU A 172 -20.52 7.13 6.79
C GLU A 172 -21.15 6.23 7.87
N ILE A 173 -20.34 5.37 8.49
CA ILE A 173 -20.78 4.52 9.61
C ILE A 173 -21.03 5.36 10.88
N SER A 174 -20.15 6.32 11.17
CA SER A 174 -20.25 7.15 12.39
C SER A 174 -21.39 8.17 12.37
N THR A 175 -22.01 8.40 11.20
CA THR A 175 -23.14 9.31 11.02
C THR A 175 -24.51 8.62 11.06
N ASN A 176 -24.54 7.29 11.13
CA ASN A 176 -25.76 6.48 11.25
C ASN A 176 -25.97 6.00 12.69
#